data_AF-A0A9P7DM98-F1
#
_entry.id   AF-A0A9P7DM98-F1
#
_cell.length_a   1.000
_cell.length_b   1.000
_cell.length_c   1.000
_cell.angle_alpha   90.00
_cell.angle_beta   90.00
_cell.angle_gamma   90.00
#
_symmetry.space_group_name_H-M   'P 1'
#
loop_
_entity.id
_entity.type
_entity.pdbx_description
1 polymer ?
#
loop_
_entity_poly.entity_id
_entity_poly.type
_entity_poly.pdbx_seq_one_letter_code
_entity_poly.pdbx_strand_id
1 'polypeptide(L)'
;TTMDITSAILPVGAEGFELSHTGGEYELYSELSGIKCYDHCDRTNQIVKMAEAWASQYEDLTDTYLQYMEEQPSDVSGDDADQFTIEVIDIFDRSFHVFRHMSPYLNVSLMRQGCIGASPIKPTVAITIRTLAVYRQTHRVCPRLSIHAEAKKLCHLHQVSAFNFYLADQLRVAFDVYLEVQCHVDARVDSVLGHDSPNWHMLNACPACHYEVNYEPAMPFSFQLSMDRNNSAKLV
;
A
#
# COMPACT_ATOMS: atom_id res chain seq x y z
N THR A 1 46.97 13.45 -31.87
CA THR A 1 47.52 12.85 -30.63
C THR A 1 46.34 12.41 -29.81
N THR A 2 46.16 11.10 -29.72
CA THR A 2 45.06 10.39 -29.05
C THR A 2 45.05 10.67 -27.55
N MET A 3 43.91 11.03 -26.97
CA MET A 3 43.70 10.92 -25.53
C MET A 3 42.47 10.05 -25.26
N ASP A 4 42.75 8.96 -24.55
CA ASP A 4 41.86 7.92 -24.06
C ASP A 4 40.73 8.49 -23.19
N ILE A 5 39.51 8.06 -23.48
CA ILE A 5 38.33 8.29 -22.64
C ILE A 5 38.10 7.01 -21.83
N THR A 6 39.04 6.66 -20.95
CA THR A 6 38.87 5.57 -19.97
C THR A 6 39.73 5.81 -18.74
N SER A 7 39.26 6.69 -17.85
CA SER A 7 39.33 6.62 -16.38
C SER A 7 38.89 8.00 -15.88
N ALA A 8 37.79 8.18 -15.17
CA ALA A 8 37.58 7.61 -13.85
C ALA A 8 36.07 7.56 -13.58
N ILE A 9 35.55 6.37 -13.34
CA ILE A 9 34.26 6.23 -12.64
C ILE A 9 34.60 6.46 -11.18
N LEU A 10 34.28 7.64 -10.66
CA LEU A 10 34.37 7.93 -9.23
C LEU A 10 33.36 7.04 -8.49
N PRO A 11 33.74 6.42 -7.36
CA PRO A 11 32.83 5.62 -6.57
C PRO A 11 31.72 6.49 -5.99
N VAL A 12 30.52 5.91 -5.88
CA VAL A 12 29.32 6.54 -5.32
C VAL A 12 29.63 7.06 -3.92
N GLY A 13 29.48 8.38 -3.72
CA GLY A 13 29.76 9.07 -2.45
C GLY A 13 31.00 9.96 -2.41
N ALA A 14 31.81 10.02 -3.49
CA ALA A 14 32.96 10.94 -3.58
C ALA A 14 32.64 12.30 -4.26
N GLU A 15 31.36 12.56 -4.56
CA GLU A 15 30.88 13.65 -5.43
C GLU A 15 30.99 15.04 -4.80
N GLY A 16 31.37 15.11 -3.51
CA GLY A 16 31.52 16.36 -2.76
C GLY A 16 32.97 16.78 -2.47
N PHE A 17 33.98 16.07 -2.98
CA PHE A 17 35.37 16.31 -2.55
C PHE A 17 36.19 17.23 -3.47
N GLU A 18 35.73 17.51 -4.70
CA GLU A 18 36.43 18.42 -5.62
C GLU A 18 35.64 19.70 -5.89
N LEU A 19 35.39 20.49 -4.84
CA LEU A 19 35.08 21.91 -5.03
C LEU A 19 36.40 22.66 -5.32
N SER A 20 36.87 22.55 -6.56
CA SER A 20 38.02 23.32 -7.02
C SER A 20 37.61 24.76 -7.32
N HIS A 21 38.30 25.73 -6.73
CA HIS A 21 38.10 27.17 -6.98
C HIS A 21 38.42 27.63 -8.43
N THR A 22 38.66 26.71 -9.36
CA THR A 22 39.05 27.00 -10.75
C THR A 22 37.92 26.90 -11.76
N GLY A 23 36.78 26.31 -11.40
CA GLY A 23 35.56 26.31 -12.22
C GLY A 23 34.54 27.26 -11.62
N GLY A 24 34.01 28.21 -12.38
CA GLY A 24 32.97 29.16 -11.93
C GLY A 24 31.61 28.54 -11.56
N GLU A 25 31.57 27.25 -11.19
CA GLU A 25 30.38 26.55 -10.72
C GLU A 25 29.81 27.16 -9.43
N TYR A 26 30.66 27.75 -8.59
CA TYR A 26 30.22 28.52 -7.42
C TYR A 26 29.53 29.83 -7.81
N GLU A 27 30.00 30.51 -8.86
CA GLU A 27 29.33 31.71 -9.39
C GLU A 27 27.97 31.33 -9.99
N LEU A 28 27.90 30.22 -10.71
CA LEU A 28 26.66 29.70 -11.29
C LEU A 28 25.66 29.26 -10.21
N TYR A 29 26.14 28.63 -9.12
CA TYR A 29 25.32 28.32 -7.95
C TYR A 29 24.84 29.58 -7.22
N SER A 30 25.69 30.60 -7.10
CA SER A 30 25.36 31.90 -6.51
C SER A 30 24.31 32.66 -7.34
N GLU A 31 24.45 32.66 -8.66
CA GLU A 31 23.48 33.25 -9.61
C GLU A 31 22.13 32.54 -9.56
N LEU A 32 22.11 31.21 -9.46
CA LEU A 32 20.89 30.41 -9.32
C LEU A 32 20.25 30.53 -7.93
N SER A 33 21.05 30.72 -6.87
CA SER A 33 20.56 30.81 -5.48
C SER A 33 19.67 32.04 -5.22
N GLY A 34 19.74 33.06 -6.07
CA GLY A 34 18.86 34.23 -6.05
C GLY A 34 17.48 33.98 -6.64
N ILE A 35 17.30 32.91 -7.42
CA ILE A 35 16.02 32.53 -8.03
C ILE A 35 15.35 31.51 -7.11
N LYS A 36 14.66 31.99 -6.06
CA LYS A 36 13.72 31.16 -5.30
C LYS A 36 12.50 30.88 -6.18
N CYS A 37 12.54 29.79 -6.94
CA CYS A 37 11.33 29.20 -7.47
C CYS A 37 10.52 28.71 -6.26
N TYR A 38 9.47 29.44 -5.89
CA TYR A 38 8.53 28.98 -4.87
C TYR A 38 7.80 27.76 -5.45
N ASP A 39 8.17 26.57 -4.98
CA ASP A 39 7.43 25.37 -5.32
C ASP A 39 6.10 25.40 -4.56
N HIS A 40 5.02 25.72 -5.28
CA HIS A 40 3.66 25.63 -4.73
C HIS A 40 3.19 24.16 -4.59
N CYS A 41 3.99 23.20 -5.06
CA CYS A 41 3.73 21.77 -4.96
C CYS A 41 4.40 21.17 -3.72
N ASP A 42 3.98 21.60 -2.54
CA ASP A 42 4.37 20.88 -1.31
C ASP A 42 3.81 19.46 -1.36
N ARG A 43 4.69 18.48 -1.56
CA ARG A 43 4.39 17.04 -1.53
C ARG A 43 3.56 16.67 -0.30
N THR A 44 3.85 17.29 0.84
CA THR A 44 3.11 17.11 2.10
C THR A 44 1.63 17.46 1.95
N ASN A 45 1.32 18.59 1.29
CA ASN A 45 -0.06 19.03 1.06
C ASN A 45 -0.81 18.06 0.13
N GLN A 46 -0.13 17.46 -0.84
CA GLN A 46 -0.74 16.44 -1.71
C GLN A 46 -1.05 15.16 -0.95
N ILE A 47 -0.12 14.69 -0.11
CA ILE A 47 -0.33 13.49 0.72
C ILE A 47 -1.50 13.70 1.69
N VAL A 48 -1.57 14.86 2.36
CA VAL A 48 -2.68 15.18 3.28
C VAL A 48 -4.02 15.18 2.54
N LYS A 49 -4.10 15.86 1.39
CA LYS A 49 -5.33 15.87 0.58
C LYS A 49 -5.74 14.48 0.10
N MET A 50 -4.78 13.63 -0.26
CA MET A 50 -5.05 12.25 -0.65
C MET A 50 -5.57 11.43 0.54
N ALA A 51 -4.96 11.59 1.73
CA ALA A 51 -5.40 10.93 2.94
C ALA A 51 -6.82 11.36 3.34
N GLU A 52 -7.12 12.66 3.30
CA GLU A 52 -8.46 13.20 3.54
C GLU A 52 -9.49 12.66 2.54
N ALA A 53 -9.12 12.60 1.25
CA ALA A 53 -10.00 12.07 0.21
C ALA A 53 -10.31 10.57 0.41
N TRP A 54 -9.33 9.77 0.83
CA TRP A 54 -9.56 8.36 1.18
C TRP A 54 -10.35 8.19 2.47
N ALA A 55 -10.07 9.01 3.49
CA ALA A 55 -10.77 8.98 4.78
C ALA A 55 -12.28 9.15 4.60
N SER A 56 -12.71 10.02 3.66
CA SER A 56 -14.12 10.21 3.34
C SER A 56 -14.80 9.00 2.69
N GLN A 57 -14.04 8.03 2.17
CA GLN A 57 -14.54 6.88 1.41
C GLN A 57 -14.52 5.56 2.19
N TYR A 58 -13.75 5.45 3.28
CA TYR A 58 -13.51 4.15 3.93
C TYR A 58 -14.77 3.48 4.47
N GLU A 59 -15.72 4.23 5.02
CA GLU A 59 -16.99 3.65 5.51
C GLU A 59 -17.79 3.02 4.37
N ASP A 60 -17.98 3.75 3.26
CA ASP A 60 -18.69 3.27 2.07
C ASP A 60 -17.96 2.09 1.41
N LEU A 61 -16.62 2.13 1.37
CA LEU A 61 -15.79 1.04 0.86
C LEU A 61 -15.91 -0.22 1.72
N THR A 62 -16.00 -0.07 3.03
CA THR A 62 -16.15 -1.19 3.97
C THR A 62 -17.53 -1.83 3.82
N ASP A 63 -18.58 -1.03 3.71
CA ASP A 63 -19.96 -1.52 3.47
C ASP A 63 -20.05 -2.28 2.15
N THR A 64 -19.49 -1.72 1.08
CA THR A 64 -19.48 -2.37 -0.24
C THR A 64 -18.59 -3.59 -0.30
N TYR A 65 -17.48 -3.61 0.42
CA TYR A 65 -16.65 -4.80 0.56
C TYR A 65 -17.42 -5.95 1.23
N LEU A 66 -18.16 -5.67 2.30
CA LEU A 66 -18.99 -6.69 2.97
C LEU A 66 -20.09 -7.23 2.04
N GLN A 67 -20.75 -6.36 1.27
CA GLN A 67 -21.74 -6.77 0.25
C GLN A 67 -21.09 -7.65 -0.84
N TYR A 68 -19.92 -7.26 -1.33
CA TYR A 68 -19.16 -8.05 -2.30
C TYR A 68 -18.75 -9.44 -1.76
N MET A 69 -18.51 -9.57 -0.45
CA MET A 69 -18.21 -10.88 0.15
C MET A 69 -19.46 -11.77 0.28
N GLU A 70 -20.66 -11.19 0.35
CA GLU A 70 -21.93 -11.91 0.43
C GLU A 70 -22.46 -12.31 -0.96
N GLU A 71 -22.31 -11.44 -1.95
CA GLU A 71 -22.82 -11.62 -3.31
C GLU A 71 -21.73 -12.14 -4.27
N GLN A 72 -22.03 -13.18 -5.06
CA GLN A 72 -21.24 -13.49 -6.25
C GLN A 72 -21.43 -12.37 -7.29
N PRO A 73 -20.41 -11.98 -8.08
CA PRO A 73 -20.52 -10.88 -9.01
C PRO A 73 -21.65 -11.14 -10.02
N SER A 74 -22.75 -10.41 -9.88
CA SER A 74 -23.85 -10.43 -10.82
C SER A 74 -23.63 -9.35 -11.88
N ASP A 75 -23.56 -9.76 -13.15
CA ASP A 75 -23.54 -8.85 -14.29
C ASP A 75 -24.86 -8.07 -14.33
N VAL A 76 -24.84 -6.83 -13.85
CA VAL A 76 -26.03 -5.98 -13.84
C VAL A 76 -26.23 -5.45 -15.27
N SER A 77 -27.24 -5.95 -15.98
CA SER A 77 -27.70 -5.40 -17.27
C SER A 77 -28.52 -4.12 -17.03
N GLY A 78 -28.09 -2.98 -17.58
CA GLY A 78 -28.71 -1.65 -17.38
C GLY A 78 -28.11 -0.55 -18.28
N ASP A 79 -28.74 0.61 -18.33
CA ASP A 79 -28.58 1.65 -19.38
C ASP A 79 -27.15 2.23 -19.54
N ASP A 80 -26.88 2.77 -20.74
CA ASP A 80 -25.53 3.07 -21.28
C ASP A 80 -24.91 4.41 -20.83
N ALA A 81 -25.66 5.27 -20.13
CA ALA A 81 -25.32 6.70 -20.04
C ALA A 81 -24.18 7.07 -19.07
N ASP A 82 -23.88 6.25 -18.04
CA ASP A 82 -22.90 6.58 -16.99
C ASP A 82 -21.82 5.49 -16.83
N GLN A 83 -21.07 5.24 -17.91
CA GLN A 83 -20.01 4.25 -17.95
C GLN A 83 -18.61 4.88 -17.98
N PHE A 84 -17.64 4.23 -17.34
CA PHE A 84 -16.24 4.61 -17.39
C PHE A 84 -15.34 3.39 -17.57
N THR A 85 -14.23 3.56 -18.29
CA THR A 85 -13.28 2.49 -18.59
C THR A 85 -12.07 2.56 -17.67
N ILE A 86 -11.72 1.46 -17.02
CA ILE A 86 -10.52 1.37 -16.18
C ILE A 86 -9.71 0.15 -16.57
N GLU A 87 -8.40 0.31 -16.52
CA GLU A 87 -7.47 -0.81 -16.65
C GLU A 87 -7.50 -1.63 -15.35
N VAL A 88 -7.94 -2.88 -15.45
CA VAL A 88 -7.98 -3.82 -14.32
C VAL A 88 -6.77 -4.74 -14.41
N ILE A 89 -6.12 -4.89 -13.26
CA ILE A 89 -4.99 -5.79 -13.07
C ILE A 89 -5.44 -6.88 -12.12
N ASP A 90 -5.59 -8.07 -12.68
CA ASP A 90 -5.85 -9.29 -11.93
C ASP A 90 -4.60 -10.17 -11.89
N ILE A 91 -4.65 -11.28 -11.17
CA ILE A 91 -3.55 -12.24 -11.11
C ILE A 91 -3.39 -13.01 -12.42
N PHE A 92 -4.47 -13.18 -13.19
CA PHE A 92 -4.48 -13.97 -14.41
C PHE A 92 -4.33 -13.12 -15.66
N ASP A 93 -5.02 -11.98 -15.71
CA ASP A 93 -5.06 -11.13 -16.88
C ASP A 93 -4.98 -9.63 -16.54
N ARG A 94 -4.72 -8.85 -17.59
CA ARG A 94 -4.68 -7.40 -17.58
C ARG A 94 -5.52 -6.91 -18.74
N SER A 95 -6.63 -6.28 -18.44
CA SER A 95 -7.66 -5.95 -19.43
C SER A 95 -8.41 -4.68 -19.05
N PHE A 96 -9.03 -4.03 -20.02
CA PHE A 96 -9.88 -2.86 -19.77
C PHE A 96 -11.30 -3.32 -19.51
N HIS A 97 -11.85 -2.90 -18.37
CA HIS A 97 -13.24 -3.15 -18.01
C HIS A 97 -14.04 -1.86 -18.03
N VAL A 98 -15.32 -2.01 -18.37
CA VAL A 98 -16.30 -0.93 -18.36
C VAL A 98 -17.11 -1.05 -17.08
N PHE A 99 -17.09 0.00 -16.28
CA PHE A 99 -17.78 0.08 -15.00
C PHE A 99 -18.94 1.08 -15.10
N ARG A 100 -20.00 0.86 -14.34
CA ARG A 100 -21.06 1.87 -14.15
C ARG A 100 -20.81 2.72 -12.92
N HIS A 101 -21.13 4.00 -13.04
CA HIS A 101 -21.10 4.92 -11.92
C HIS A 101 -22.33 4.70 -11.01
N MET A 102 -22.14 4.03 -9.86
CA MET A 102 -23.23 3.66 -8.95
C MET A 102 -23.26 4.47 -7.65
N SER A 103 -22.18 5.21 -7.36
CA SER A 103 -21.97 5.97 -6.13
C SER A 103 -21.22 7.26 -6.47
N PRO A 104 -21.33 8.34 -5.67
CA PRO A 104 -20.50 9.54 -5.85
C PRO A 104 -18.99 9.25 -5.92
N TYR A 105 -18.55 8.14 -5.33
CA TYR A 105 -17.16 7.70 -5.37
C TYR A 105 -16.96 6.56 -6.38
N LEU A 106 -16.04 6.76 -7.32
CA LEU A 106 -15.68 5.76 -8.33
C LEU A 106 -15.18 4.46 -7.69
N ASN A 107 -14.38 4.56 -6.62
CA ASN A 107 -13.82 3.40 -5.92
C ASN A 107 -14.89 2.52 -5.28
N VAL A 108 -16.02 3.10 -4.84
CA VAL A 108 -17.14 2.34 -4.28
C VAL A 108 -17.84 1.53 -5.38
N SER A 109 -17.95 2.10 -6.58
CA SER A 109 -18.47 1.38 -7.76
C SER A 109 -17.52 0.26 -8.21
N LEU A 110 -16.21 0.49 -8.13
CA LEU A 110 -15.18 -0.53 -8.39
C LEU A 110 -15.22 -1.66 -7.36
N MET A 111 -15.37 -1.33 -6.07
CA MET A 111 -15.37 -2.29 -4.97
C MET A 111 -16.51 -3.31 -5.10
N ARG A 112 -17.69 -2.88 -5.56
CA ARG A 112 -18.82 -3.78 -5.86
C ARG A 112 -18.48 -4.86 -6.89
N GLN A 113 -17.57 -4.58 -7.81
CA GLN A 113 -17.09 -5.53 -8.82
C GLN A 113 -15.80 -6.25 -8.37
N GLY A 114 -15.38 -6.09 -7.12
CA GLY A 114 -14.20 -6.74 -6.58
C GLY A 114 -12.88 -6.08 -6.97
N CYS A 115 -12.88 -4.79 -7.29
CA CYS A 115 -11.70 -4.04 -7.71
C CYS A 115 -11.45 -2.82 -6.81
N ILE A 116 -10.18 -2.47 -6.58
CA ILE A 116 -9.78 -1.28 -5.81
C ILE A 116 -8.93 -0.38 -6.69
N GLY A 117 -9.30 0.90 -6.78
CA GLY A 117 -8.57 1.89 -7.55
C GLY A 117 -7.27 2.34 -6.87
N ALA A 118 -6.28 2.73 -7.68
CA ALA A 118 -5.00 3.28 -7.18
C ALA A 118 -5.04 4.79 -6.87
N SER A 119 -6.22 5.42 -6.88
CA SER A 119 -6.39 6.85 -6.62
C SER A 119 -7.79 7.13 -6.04
N PRO A 120 -7.93 8.05 -5.06
CA PRO A 120 -9.20 8.30 -4.40
C PRO A 120 -10.23 9.02 -5.28
N ILE A 121 -9.78 9.86 -6.23
CA ILE A 121 -10.67 10.76 -6.97
C ILE A 121 -10.91 10.25 -8.40
N LYS A 122 -9.85 9.89 -9.10
CA LYS A 122 -9.89 9.43 -10.50
C LYS A 122 -8.90 8.27 -10.67
N PRO A 123 -9.33 7.02 -10.39
CA PRO A 123 -8.50 5.85 -10.65
C PRO A 123 -8.39 5.60 -12.15
N THR A 124 -7.16 5.52 -12.66
CA THR A 124 -6.87 5.06 -14.03
C THR A 124 -6.67 3.55 -14.08
N VAL A 125 -6.18 2.98 -12.97
CA VAL A 125 -5.88 1.57 -12.80
C VAL A 125 -6.60 1.10 -11.54
N ALA A 126 -7.19 -0.09 -11.63
CA ALA A 126 -7.75 -0.81 -10.51
C ALA A 126 -7.12 -2.21 -10.41
N ILE A 127 -7.00 -2.71 -9.19
CA ILE A 127 -6.44 -4.02 -8.90
C ILE A 127 -7.51 -4.86 -8.22
N THR A 128 -7.63 -6.12 -8.62
CA THR A 128 -8.65 -7.00 -8.04
C THR A 128 -8.34 -7.30 -6.58
N ILE A 129 -9.39 -7.39 -5.75
CA ILE A 129 -9.30 -7.82 -4.35
C ILE A 129 -8.61 -9.19 -4.26
N ARG A 130 -8.89 -10.08 -5.22
CA ARG A 130 -8.23 -11.38 -5.35
C ARG A 130 -6.70 -11.24 -5.40
N THR A 131 -6.19 -10.35 -6.23
CA THR A 131 -4.75 -10.12 -6.38
C THR A 131 -4.14 -9.59 -5.08
N LEU A 132 -4.80 -8.63 -4.44
CA LEU A 132 -4.36 -8.06 -3.16
C LEU A 132 -4.39 -9.08 -2.02
N ALA A 133 -5.41 -9.95 -1.98
CA ALA A 133 -5.51 -11.03 -1.03
C ALA A 133 -4.41 -12.08 -1.23
N VAL A 134 -4.10 -12.46 -2.48
CA VAL A 134 -2.99 -13.36 -2.80
C VAL A 134 -1.67 -12.74 -2.35
N TYR A 135 -1.44 -11.45 -2.61
CA TYR A 135 -0.23 -10.78 -2.16
C TYR A 135 -0.13 -10.77 -0.62
N ARG A 136 -1.21 -10.45 0.10
CA ARG A 136 -1.26 -10.50 1.57
C ARG A 136 -0.85 -11.87 2.12
N GLN A 137 -1.37 -12.96 1.54
CA GLN A 137 -1.02 -14.31 1.98
C GLN A 137 0.41 -14.70 1.61
N THR A 138 0.86 -14.33 0.41
CA THR A 138 2.23 -14.60 -0.03
C THR A 138 3.24 -13.87 0.87
N HIS A 139 2.96 -12.62 1.23
CA HIS A 139 3.80 -11.80 2.09
C HIS A 139 3.85 -12.29 3.54
N ARG A 140 2.76 -12.93 4.04
CA ARG A 140 2.76 -13.57 5.36
C ARG A 140 3.75 -14.74 5.45
N VAL A 141 3.87 -15.53 4.37
CA VAL A 141 4.81 -16.66 4.31
C VAL A 141 6.24 -16.18 4.00
N CYS A 142 6.36 -15.20 3.11
CA CYS A 142 7.65 -14.67 2.65
C CYS A 142 7.69 -13.13 2.75
N PRO A 143 8.00 -12.56 3.93
CA PRO A 143 8.08 -11.10 4.12
C PRO A 143 9.15 -10.40 3.26
N ARG A 144 10.08 -11.18 2.67
CA ARG A 144 11.09 -10.67 1.74
C ARG A 144 10.54 -10.37 0.35
N LEU A 145 9.32 -10.81 0.03
CA LEU A 145 8.69 -10.53 -1.24
C LEU A 145 8.17 -9.08 -1.26
N SER A 146 9.01 -8.17 -1.74
CA SER A 146 8.64 -6.77 -1.85
C SER A 146 7.48 -6.55 -2.82
N ILE A 147 6.76 -5.43 -2.65
CA ILE A 147 5.67 -5.05 -3.56
C ILE A 147 6.15 -4.82 -5.00
N HIS A 148 7.41 -4.41 -5.16
CA HIS A 148 8.06 -4.29 -6.47
C HIS A 148 8.27 -5.67 -7.11
N ALA A 149 8.69 -6.66 -6.32
CA ALA A 149 8.84 -8.03 -6.80
C ALA A 149 7.47 -8.62 -7.18
N GLU A 150 6.41 -8.32 -6.43
CA GLU A 150 5.04 -8.70 -6.76
C GLU A 150 4.56 -8.05 -8.07
N ALA A 151 4.73 -6.74 -8.22
CA ALA A 151 4.39 -6.04 -9.46
C ALA A 151 5.17 -6.60 -10.66
N LYS A 152 6.45 -6.94 -10.47
CA LYS A 152 7.27 -7.58 -11.51
C LYS A 152 6.78 -8.98 -11.85
N LYS A 153 6.36 -9.76 -10.85
CA LYS A 153 5.73 -11.08 -11.04
C LYS A 153 4.47 -10.94 -11.89
N LEU A 154 3.59 -9.98 -11.59
CA LEU A 154 2.38 -9.70 -12.38
C LEU A 154 2.75 -9.34 -13.83
N CYS A 155 3.74 -8.46 -14.05
CA CYS A 155 4.20 -8.16 -15.42
C CYS A 155 4.65 -9.42 -16.19
N HIS A 156 5.39 -10.32 -15.54
CA HIS A 156 5.82 -11.57 -16.16
C HIS A 156 4.64 -12.51 -16.44
N LEU A 157 3.67 -12.61 -15.54
CA LEU A 157 2.45 -13.42 -15.74
C LEU A 157 1.64 -12.92 -16.93
N HIS A 158 1.52 -11.61 -17.10
CA HIS A 158 0.80 -10.98 -18.22
C HIS A 158 1.62 -10.88 -19.51
N GLN A 159 2.84 -11.43 -19.55
CA GLN A 159 3.76 -11.34 -20.69
C GLN A 159 4.08 -9.89 -21.12
N VAL A 160 4.03 -8.94 -20.19
CA VAL A 160 4.39 -7.54 -20.44
C VAL A 160 5.89 -7.37 -20.25
N SER A 161 6.59 -7.03 -21.33
CA SER A 161 8.05 -6.95 -21.37
C SER A 161 8.64 -5.73 -20.65
N ALA A 162 7.87 -4.67 -20.47
CA ALA A 162 8.30 -3.44 -19.81
C ALA A 162 7.72 -3.33 -18.39
N PHE A 163 8.52 -3.68 -17.39
CA PHE A 163 8.19 -3.38 -15.99
C PHE A 163 8.22 -1.86 -15.79
N ASN A 164 7.08 -1.27 -15.45
CA ASN A 164 6.97 0.14 -15.10
C ASN A 164 6.91 0.29 -13.57
N PHE A 165 7.82 1.07 -13.00
CA PHE A 165 7.82 1.40 -11.55
C PHE A 165 6.48 1.98 -11.08
N TYR A 166 5.74 2.62 -11.98
CA TYR A 166 4.43 3.18 -11.69
C TYR A 166 3.42 2.12 -11.25
N LEU A 167 3.49 0.89 -11.79
CA LEU A 167 2.60 -0.19 -11.37
C LEU A 167 2.85 -0.58 -9.90
N ALA A 168 4.10 -0.59 -9.45
CA ALA A 168 4.42 -0.91 -8.06
C ALA A 168 3.86 0.14 -7.09
N ASP A 169 3.87 1.42 -7.49
CA ASP A 169 3.27 2.51 -6.70
C ASP A 169 1.74 2.39 -6.65
N GLN A 170 1.11 2.10 -7.78
CA GLN A 170 -0.33 1.83 -7.86
C GLN A 170 -0.75 0.62 -7.02
N LEU A 171 0.03 -0.46 -7.10
CA LEU A 171 -0.17 -1.66 -6.28
C LEU A 171 -0.02 -1.35 -4.79
N ARG A 172 0.94 -0.50 -4.41
CA ARG A 172 1.10 -0.05 -3.03
C ARG A 172 -0.13 0.71 -2.55
N VAL A 173 -0.58 1.71 -3.29
CA VAL A 173 -1.74 2.52 -2.89
C VAL A 173 -2.99 1.64 -2.76
N ALA A 174 -3.28 0.79 -3.74
CA ALA A 174 -4.43 -0.11 -3.67
C ALA A 174 -4.32 -1.12 -2.51
N PHE A 175 -3.10 -1.61 -2.21
CA PHE A 175 -2.86 -2.52 -1.11
C PHE A 175 -3.04 -1.84 0.25
N ASP A 176 -2.57 -0.60 0.43
CA ASP A 176 -2.77 0.17 1.64
C ASP A 176 -4.28 0.39 1.90
N VAL A 177 -5.04 0.76 0.86
CA VAL A 177 -6.50 0.89 0.94
C VAL A 177 -7.18 -0.43 1.30
N TYR A 178 -6.74 -1.53 0.69
CA TYR A 178 -7.26 -2.86 1.01
C TYR A 178 -6.99 -3.23 2.48
N LEU A 179 -5.78 -2.99 2.99
CA LEU A 179 -5.46 -3.24 4.39
C LEU A 179 -6.31 -2.38 5.32
N GLU A 180 -6.53 -1.10 4.98
CA GLU A 180 -7.36 -0.21 5.78
C GLU A 180 -8.82 -0.71 5.83
N VAL A 181 -9.39 -1.11 4.68
CA VAL A 181 -10.72 -1.73 4.64
C VAL A 181 -10.78 -2.99 5.52
N GLN A 182 -9.75 -3.84 5.49
CA GLN A 182 -9.67 -5.00 6.39
C GLN A 182 -9.66 -4.59 7.86
N CYS A 183 -8.89 -3.54 8.23
CA CYS A 183 -8.88 -3.01 9.59
C CYS A 183 -10.26 -2.51 10.02
N HIS A 184 -11.00 -1.80 9.15
CA HIS A 184 -12.37 -1.38 9.44
C HIS A 184 -13.33 -2.56 9.60
N VAL A 185 -13.20 -3.60 8.78
CA VAL A 185 -13.97 -4.85 8.95
C VAL A 185 -13.65 -5.50 10.29
N ASP A 186 -12.37 -5.68 10.62
CA ASP A 186 -11.93 -6.29 11.87
C ASP A 186 -12.46 -5.50 13.08
N ALA A 187 -12.39 -4.15 13.04
CA ALA A 187 -12.93 -3.28 14.08
C ALA A 187 -14.46 -3.43 14.25
N ARG A 188 -15.21 -3.55 13.15
CA ARG A 188 -16.66 -3.79 13.21
C ARG A 188 -16.98 -5.19 13.76
N VAL A 189 -16.19 -6.20 13.41
CA VAL A 189 -16.33 -7.56 13.95
C VAL A 189 -16.03 -7.58 15.44
N ASP A 190 -14.95 -6.94 15.87
CA ASP A 190 -14.61 -6.79 17.29
C ASP A 190 -15.73 -6.09 18.06
N SER A 191 -16.35 -5.07 17.48
CA SER A 191 -17.50 -4.39 18.07
C SER A 191 -18.69 -5.31 18.31
N VAL A 192 -19.05 -6.11 17.30
CA VAL A 192 -20.15 -7.07 17.38
C VAL A 192 -19.85 -8.18 18.38
N LEU A 193 -18.59 -8.61 18.50
CA LEU A 193 -18.16 -9.61 19.47
C LEU A 193 -17.97 -9.04 20.89
N GLY A 194 -18.08 -7.72 21.08
CA GLY A 194 -17.85 -7.05 22.36
C GLY A 194 -16.36 -6.97 22.73
N HIS A 195 -15.47 -7.03 21.75
CA HIS A 195 -14.01 -6.94 21.90
C HIS A 195 -13.47 -5.49 21.90
N ASP A 196 -14.33 -4.49 21.80
CA ASP A 196 -13.97 -3.06 21.71
C ASP A 196 -13.50 -2.41 23.02
N SER A 197 -13.52 -3.14 24.14
CA SER A 197 -13.10 -2.55 25.41
C SER A 197 -11.60 -2.22 25.40
N PRO A 198 -11.15 -1.14 26.03
CA PRO A 198 -9.72 -0.85 26.14
C PRO A 198 -9.01 -2.02 26.82
N ASN A 199 -7.91 -2.48 26.22
CA ASN A 199 -7.13 -3.62 26.68
C ASN A 199 -7.86 -4.98 26.61
N TRP A 200 -8.90 -5.14 25.79
CA TRP A 200 -9.67 -6.39 25.68
C TRP A 200 -8.76 -7.62 25.48
N HIS A 201 -7.81 -7.54 24.55
CA HIS A 201 -6.87 -8.64 24.30
C HIS A 201 -5.98 -8.97 25.50
N MET A 202 -5.62 -7.99 26.34
CA MET A 202 -4.82 -8.26 27.54
C MET A 202 -5.67 -8.91 28.65
N LEU A 203 -6.93 -8.52 28.77
CA LEU A 203 -7.87 -9.10 29.73
C LEU A 203 -8.35 -10.50 29.33
N ASN A 204 -8.38 -10.78 28.02
CA ASN A 204 -8.90 -12.04 27.45
C ASN A 204 -7.82 -12.84 26.70
N ALA A 205 -6.54 -12.57 26.99
CA ALA A 205 -5.42 -13.36 26.49
C ALA A 205 -5.54 -14.82 26.95
N CYS A 206 -4.77 -15.72 26.30
CA CYS A 206 -4.82 -17.16 26.54
C CYS A 206 -4.89 -17.49 28.05
N PRO A 207 -5.98 -18.12 28.52
CA PRO A 207 -6.16 -18.42 29.94
C PRO A 207 -4.98 -19.22 30.50
N ALA A 208 -4.44 -20.18 29.75
CA ALA A 208 -3.29 -20.97 30.19
C ALA A 208 -2.00 -20.15 30.37
N CYS A 209 -1.85 -19.02 29.68
CA CYS A 209 -0.68 -18.15 29.76
C CYS A 209 -0.79 -17.10 30.89
N HIS A 210 -2.00 -16.78 31.35
CA HIS A 210 -2.28 -15.80 32.40
C HIS A 210 -2.97 -16.40 33.64
N TYR A 211 -3.02 -17.73 33.75
CA TYR A 211 -3.65 -18.40 34.88
C TYR A 211 -2.79 -18.26 36.14
N GLU A 212 -3.31 -17.58 37.16
CA GLU A 212 -2.71 -17.57 38.49
C GLU A 212 -3.25 -18.74 39.32
N VAL A 213 -2.36 -19.64 39.74
CA VAL A 213 -2.72 -20.79 40.58
C VAL A 213 -2.89 -20.32 42.03
N ASN A 214 -4.09 -20.53 42.59
CA ASN A 214 -4.32 -20.28 44.01
C ASN A 214 -3.42 -21.20 44.85
N TYR A 215 -2.87 -20.68 45.96
CA TYR A 215 -2.04 -21.41 46.95
C TYR A 215 -0.58 -21.67 46.57
N GLU A 216 -0.07 -21.09 45.48
CA GLU A 216 1.37 -21.06 45.19
C GLU A 216 2.01 -19.75 45.68
N PRO A 217 3.31 -19.77 46.05
CA PRO A 217 4.03 -18.55 46.40
C PRO A 217 4.12 -17.62 45.19
N ALA A 218 3.90 -16.32 45.41
CA ALA A 218 3.98 -15.32 44.35
C ALA A 218 5.36 -15.39 43.66
N MET A 219 5.35 -15.63 42.35
CA MET A 219 6.57 -15.60 41.55
C MET A 219 7.09 -14.16 41.46
N PRO A 220 8.41 -13.94 41.40
CA PRO A 220 8.99 -12.60 41.25
C PRO A 220 8.60 -11.92 39.93
N PHE A 221 8.14 -12.70 38.94
CA PHE A 221 7.61 -12.21 37.67
C PHE A 221 6.24 -12.88 37.44
N SER A 222 5.22 -12.09 37.13
CA SER A 222 3.85 -12.57 36.92
C SER A 222 3.65 -13.28 35.58
N PHE A 223 4.51 -13.01 34.60
CA PHE A 223 4.33 -13.49 33.24
C PHE A 223 5.68 -13.53 32.49
N GLN A 224 5.93 -14.64 31.80
CA GLN A 224 7.07 -14.77 30.88
C GLN A 224 6.57 -14.68 29.44
N LEU A 225 6.78 -13.52 28.82
CA LEU A 225 6.48 -13.34 27.41
C LEU A 225 7.63 -13.88 26.56
N SER A 226 7.47 -15.09 26.00
CA SER A 226 8.30 -15.53 24.88
C SER A 226 7.77 -14.89 23.60
N MET A 227 8.20 -13.65 23.34
CA MET A 227 8.08 -13.13 21.98
C MET A 227 9.00 -13.99 21.12
N ASP A 228 8.45 -14.62 20.08
CA ASP A 228 9.24 -14.92 18.89
C ASP A 228 9.97 -13.62 18.58
N ARG A 229 11.27 -13.58 18.89
CA ARG A 229 12.12 -12.47 18.53
C ARG A 229 12.30 -12.58 17.03
N ASN A 230 11.28 -12.11 16.32
CA ASN A 230 11.20 -11.83 14.90
C ASN A 230 12.47 -12.29 14.16
N ASN A 231 12.65 -13.60 14.03
CA ASN A 231 13.85 -14.15 13.41
C ASN A 231 13.86 -13.84 11.89
N SER A 232 12.78 -13.22 11.39
CA SER A 232 12.67 -12.70 10.03
C SER A 232 13.35 -11.32 9.82
N ALA A 233 13.64 -10.54 10.88
CA ALA A 233 14.24 -9.20 10.77
C ALA A 233 15.73 -9.11 11.16
N LYS A 234 16.42 -10.23 11.40
CA LYS A 234 17.87 -10.25 11.70
C LYS A 234 18.78 -10.42 10.46
N LEU A 235 18.21 -10.34 9.26
CA LEU A 235 18.99 -10.44 8.02
C LEU A 235 18.79 -9.15 7.21
N VAL A 236 19.41 -8.08 7.71
CA VAL A 236 19.90 -6.95 6.91
C VAL A 236 21.41 -7.12 6.82
#